data_AF-D8QZ20-F1
#
_entry.id   AF-D8QZ20-F1
#
_cell.length_a   1.000
_cell.length_b   1.000
_cell.length_c   1.000
_cell.angle_alpha   90.00
_cell.angle_beta   90.00
_cell.angle_gamma   90.00
#
_symmetry.space_group_name_H-M   'P 1'
#
loop_
_entity.id
_entity.type
_entity.pdbx_description
1 polymer ?
#
loop_
_entity_poly.entity_id
_entity_poly.type
_entity_poly.pdbx_seq_one_letter_code
_entity_poly.pdbx_strand_id
1 'polypeptide(L)'
;VVGGSAGWTLPSFGHVNYTQWTLGNRYHLGDTLVFNYSKDFHNVLAVSKADFIACSTANPIATFQDGHTIINLDTTGPHFYVCGVPGHCGQGQKLLVVV
;
A
#
# COMPACT_ATOMS: atom_id res chain seq x y z
N VAL A 1 -9.45 3.79 -5.06
CA VAL A 1 -9.35 3.63 -3.59
C VAL A 1 -8.85 2.23 -3.28
N VAL A 2 -7.69 2.12 -2.62
CA VAL A 2 -7.02 0.86 -2.31
C VAL A 2 -7.89 0.00 -1.40
N GLY A 3 -8.12 -1.27 -1.76
CA GLY A 3 -8.93 -2.20 -0.99
C GLY A 3 -10.44 -1.97 -1.04
N GLY A 4 -10.94 -1.05 -1.88
CA GLY A 4 -12.36 -0.77 -2.00
C GLY A 4 -12.99 -0.27 -0.70
N SER A 5 -14.11 -0.87 -0.28
CA SER A 5 -14.81 -0.52 0.97
C SER A 5 -14.04 -0.91 2.24
N ALA A 6 -13.14 -1.90 2.15
CA ALA A 6 -12.31 -2.32 3.28
C ALA A 6 -11.18 -1.31 3.58
N GLY A 7 -10.76 -0.53 2.58
CA GLY A 7 -9.66 0.41 2.70
C GLY A 7 -8.29 -0.26 2.91
N TRP A 8 -7.40 0.45 3.59
CA TRP A 8 -6.06 0.01 3.95
C TRP A 8 -6.04 -0.53 5.39
N THR A 9 -6.12 -1.84 5.52
CA THR A 9 -6.19 -2.57 6.80
C THR A 9 -5.51 -3.93 6.67
N LEU A 10 -5.45 -4.69 7.75
CA LEU A 10 -4.96 -6.06 7.72
C LEU A 10 -5.91 -6.94 6.87
N PRO A 11 -5.38 -7.76 5.93
CA PRO A 11 -6.19 -8.65 5.08
C PRO A 11 -7.22 -9.50 5.81
N SER A 12 -6.86 -10.02 7.00
CA SER A 12 -7.73 -10.85 7.84
C SER A 12 -8.91 -10.08 8.44
N PHE A 13 -8.75 -8.79 8.71
CA PHE A 13 -9.80 -7.93 9.29
C PHE A 13 -10.72 -7.35 8.21
N GLY A 14 -10.13 -6.86 7.10
CA GLY A 14 -10.89 -6.26 6.00
C GLY A 14 -11.43 -7.25 4.98
N HIS A 15 -11.10 -8.54 5.11
CA HIS A 15 -11.36 -9.59 4.11
C HIS A 15 -10.91 -9.17 2.70
N VAL A 16 -9.72 -8.57 2.61
CA VAL A 16 -9.18 -7.98 1.38
C VAL A 16 -7.91 -8.70 0.95
N ASN A 17 -7.84 -9.06 -0.33
CA ASN A 17 -6.61 -9.55 -0.94
C ASN A 17 -6.03 -8.46 -1.85
N TYR A 18 -5.02 -7.74 -1.37
CA TYR A 18 -4.43 -6.63 -2.12
C TYR A 18 -3.81 -7.06 -3.46
N THR A 19 -3.28 -8.27 -3.56
CA THR A 19 -2.77 -8.80 -4.84
C THR A 19 -3.89 -8.97 -5.86
N GLN A 20 -5.00 -9.59 -5.47
CA GLN A 20 -6.17 -9.72 -6.35
C GLN A 20 -6.79 -8.38 -6.67
N TRP A 21 -6.85 -7.47 -5.69
CA TRP A 21 -7.33 -6.11 -5.90
C TRP A 21 -6.49 -5.41 -6.98
N THR A 22 -5.15 -5.48 -6.92
CA THR A 22 -4.31 -4.90 -7.97
C THR A 22 -4.59 -5.52 -9.33
N LEU A 23 -4.64 -6.86 -9.42
CA LEU A 23 -4.84 -7.57 -10.69
C LEU A 23 -6.18 -7.27 -11.36
N GLY A 24 -7.20 -6.88 -10.59
CA GLY A 24 -8.50 -6.45 -11.11
C GLY A 24 -8.53 -5.02 -11.65
N ASN A 25 -7.44 -4.26 -11.52
CA ASN A 25 -7.36 -2.86 -11.93
C ASN A 25 -6.31 -2.66 -13.03
N ARG A 26 -6.50 -1.63 -13.85
CA ARG A 26 -5.52 -1.17 -14.83
C ARG A 26 -5.08 0.24 -14.45
N TYR A 27 -3.78 0.41 -14.26
CA TYR A 27 -3.19 1.67 -13.81
C TYR A 27 -2.50 2.37 -14.98
N HIS A 28 -2.58 3.69 -15.01
CA HIS A 28 -1.96 4.55 -16.00
C HIS A 28 -1.21 5.69 -15.32
N LEU A 29 -0.29 6.30 -16.07
CA LEU A 29 0.42 7.49 -15.61
C LEU A 29 -0.59 8.60 -15.29
N GLY A 30 -0.42 9.24 -14.13
CA GLY A 30 -1.32 10.29 -13.64
C GLY A 30 -2.55 9.77 -12.88
N ASP A 31 -2.76 8.45 -12.81
CA ASP A 31 -3.74 7.88 -11.89
C ASP A 31 -3.34 8.12 -10.43
N THR A 32 -4.30 7.99 -9.53
CA THR A 32 -4.09 8.24 -8.10
C THR A 32 -4.49 7.04 -7.26
N LEU A 33 -3.60 6.64 -6.35
CA LEU A 33 -3.90 5.71 -5.27
C LEU A 33 -4.40 6.49 -4.05
N VAL A 34 -5.56 6.08 -3.54
CA VAL A 34 -6.14 6.65 -2.31
C VAL A 34 -6.16 5.57 -1.25
N PHE A 35 -5.43 5.80 -0.16
CA PHE A 35 -5.36 4.93 1.02
C PHE A 35 -6.19 5.55 2.15
N ASN A 36 -7.24 4.84 2.56
CA ASN A 36 -8.06 5.20 3.72
C ASN A 36 -7.76 4.23 4.86
N TYR A 37 -7.37 4.73 6.03
CA TYR A 37 -7.00 3.90 7.18
C TYR A 37 -7.12 4.65 8.52
N SER A 38 -7.23 3.91 9.62
CA SER A 38 -7.03 4.50 10.94
C SER A 38 -5.56 4.82 11.16
N LYS A 39 -5.22 6.11 11.18
CA LYS A 39 -3.83 6.61 11.37
C LYS A 39 -3.16 6.16 12.67
N ASP A 40 -3.95 5.71 13.64
CA ASP A 40 -3.46 5.24 14.94
C ASP A 40 -3.04 3.75 14.88
N PHE A 41 -3.52 3.01 13.88
CA PHE A 41 -3.23 1.57 13.71
C PHE A 41 -2.46 1.24 12.43
N HIS A 42 -2.44 2.15 11.46
CA HIS A 42 -1.83 1.92 10.15
C HIS A 42 -1.12 3.17 9.66
N ASN A 43 -0.21 2.95 8.73
CA ASN A 43 0.47 3.96 7.94
C ASN A 43 0.74 3.38 6.54
N VAL A 44 1.23 4.23 5.65
CA VAL A 44 1.65 3.83 4.30
C VAL A 44 3.11 4.21 4.13
N LEU A 45 3.95 3.23 3.79
CA LEU A 45 5.34 3.45 3.42
C LEU A 45 5.51 3.13 1.94
N ALA A 46 6.04 4.06 1.15
CA ALA A 46 6.57 3.74 -0.17
C ALA A 46 7.98 3.17 0.00
N VAL A 47 8.28 2.04 -0.62
CA VAL A 47 9.52 1.29 -0.36
C VAL A 47 10.16 0.75 -1.63
N SER A 48 11.42 0.30 -1.52
CA SER A 48 12.08 -0.42 -2.61
C SER A 48 11.47 -1.81 -2.81
N LYS A 49 11.72 -2.44 -3.96
CA LYS A 49 11.33 -3.85 -4.20
C LYS A 49 11.92 -4.80 -3.14
N ALA A 50 13.18 -4.58 -2.75
CA ALA A 50 13.85 -5.43 -1.76
C ALA A 50 13.16 -5.31 -0.38
N ASP A 51 12.86 -4.08 0.04
CA ASP A 51 12.18 -3.81 1.30
C ASP A 51 10.75 -4.36 1.29
N PHE A 52 10.03 -4.25 0.17
CA PHE A 52 8.70 -4.83 -0.01
C PHE A 52 8.70 -6.35 0.15
N ILE A 53 9.69 -7.04 -0.42
CA ILE A 53 9.82 -8.50 -0.32
C ILE A 53 10.16 -8.90 1.12
N ALA A 54 11.12 -8.21 1.74
CA ALA A 54 11.57 -8.48 3.09
C ALA A 54 10.61 -7.98 4.19
N CYS A 55 9.59 -7.19 3.83
CA CYS A 55 8.81 -6.40 4.78
C CYS A 55 9.68 -5.54 5.70
N SER A 56 10.77 -5.00 5.15
CA SER A 56 11.65 -4.05 5.83
C SER A 56 11.03 -2.67 5.80
N THR A 57 11.03 -2.01 6.96
CA THR A 57 10.50 -0.65 7.15
C THR A 57 11.60 0.33 7.56
N ALA A 58 12.86 -0.10 7.45
CA ALA A 58 14.01 0.64 7.97
C ALA A 58 14.36 1.85 7.11
N ASN A 59 14.17 1.76 5.80
CA ASN A 59 14.56 2.79 4.83
C ASN A 59 13.41 3.10 3.84
N PRO A 60 12.27 3.65 4.31
CA PRO A 60 11.19 4.01 3.43
C PRO A 60 11.60 5.17 2.51
N ILE A 61 11.14 5.13 1.26
CA ILE A 61 11.26 6.23 0.30
C ILE A 61 10.37 7.40 0.74
N ALA A 62 9.17 7.08 1.20
CA ALA A 62 8.22 8.04 1.77
C ALA A 62 7.39 7.38 2.88
N THR A 63 6.92 8.19 3.83
CA THR A 63 6.11 7.76 4.98
C THR A 63 4.88 8.65 5.10
N PHE A 64 3.70 8.04 5.25
CA PHE A 64 2.43 8.74 5.39
C PHE A 64 1.64 8.21 6.59
N GLN A 65 1.20 9.11 7.47
CA GLN A 65 0.47 8.78 8.71
C GLN A 65 -0.71 9.76 8.94
N ASP A 66 -1.38 10.13 7.85
CA ASP A 66 -2.51 11.07 7.85
C ASP A 66 -3.89 10.37 7.92
N GLY A 67 -3.95 9.07 7.64
CA GLY A 67 -5.19 8.27 7.63
C GLY A 67 -6.00 8.39 6.32
N HIS A 68 -5.61 9.34 5.47
CA HIS A 68 -6.17 9.58 4.15
C HIS A 68 -5.05 10.04 3.22
N THR A 69 -4.28 9.07 2.72
CA THR A 69 -3.13 9.37 1.86
C THR A 69 -3.53 9.30 0.39
N ILE A 70 -3.14 10.32 -0.36
CA ILE A 70 -3.32 10.41 -1.81
C ILE A 70 -1.94 10.37 -2.46
N ILE A 71 -1.70 9.40 -3.35
CA ILE A 71 -0.42 9.23 -4.05
C ILE A 71 -0.67 9.22 -5.56
N ASN A 72 -0.02 10.14 -6.27
CA ASN A 72 -0.06 10.17 -7.73
C ASN A 72 0.96 9.18 -8.32
N LEU A 73 0.55 8.50 -9.39
CA LEU A 73 1.37 7.57 -10.15
C LEU A 73 2.07 8.33 -11.28
N ASP A 74 3.11 9.09 -10.92
CA ASP A 74 3.81 10.01 -11.83
C ASP A 74 4.94 9.35 -12.63
N THR A 75 5.21 8.06 -12.40
CA THR A 75 6.22 7.29 -13.15
C THR A 75 5.67 5.92 -13.57
N THR A 76 6.16 5.43 -14.71
CA THR A 76 5.89 4.07 -15.20
C THR A 76 6.68 3.03 -14.42
N GLY A 77 6.18 1.80 -14.38
CA GLY A 77 6.83 0.67 -13.74
C GLY A 77 6.25 0.32 -12.36
N PRO A 78 6.97 -0.51 -11.59
CA PRO A 78 6.45 -1.04 -10.34
C PRO A 78 6.59 -0.06 -9.17
N HIS A 79 5.50 0.13 -8.44
CA HIS A 79 5.40 0.90 -7.21
C HIS A 79 5.05 -0.02 -6.04
N PHE A 80 5.75 0.12 -4.92
CA PHE A 80 5.62 -0.78 -3.77
C PHE A 80 5.24 -0.01 -2.51
N TYR A 81 4.20 -0.48 -1.84
CA TYR A 81 3.70 0.12 -0.60
C TYR A 81 3.51 -0.93 0.49
N VAL A 82 3.83 -0.59 1.73
CA VAL A 82 3.64 -1.47 2.90
C VAL A 82 3.10 -0.71 4.09
N CYS A 83 2.45 -1.40 5.03
CA CYS A 83 2.22 -0.86 6.36
C CYS A 83 3.47 -1.12 7.21
N GLY A 84 3.98 -0.06 7.84
CA GLY A 84 5.18 -0.06 8.66
C GLY A 84 4.97 -0.50 10.11
N VAL A 85 3.73 -0.71 10.54
CA VAL A 85 3.44 -1.19 11.90
C VAL A 85 3.97 -2.62 12.07
N PRO A 86 4.69 -2.94 13.16
CA PRO A 86 5.33 -4.24 13.34
C PRO A 86 4.39 -5.42 13.06
N GLY A 87 4.81 -6.31 12.16
CA GLY A 87 4.06 -7.51 11.77
C GLY A 87 2.96 -7.30 10.72
N HIS A 88 2.54 -6.07 10.41
CA HIS A 88 1.42 -5.83 9.48
C HIS A 88 1.76 -6.19 8.03
N CYS A 89 2.93 -5.77 7.53
CA CYS A 89 3.38 -6.13 6.18
C CYS A 89 3.46 -7.65 5.99
N GLY A 90 4.00 -8.37 6.98
CA GLY A 90 4.13 -9.83 6.94
C GLY A 90 2.78 -10.56 6.96
N GLN A 91 1.77 -9.94 7.56
CA GLN A 91 0.38 -10.40 7.52
C GLN A 91 -0.35 -9.99 6.22
N GLY A 92 0.36 -9.41 5.26
CA GLY A 92 -0.13 -9.13 3.92
C GLY A 92 -0.67 -7.72 3.70
N GLN A 93 -0.52 -6.80 4.65
CA GLN A 93 -0.86 -5.38 4.44
C GLN A 93 0.26 -4.69 3.61
N LYS A 94 0.32 -5.07 2.33
CA LYS A 94 1.29 -4.63 1.33
C LYS A 94 0.64 -4.62 -0.05
N LEU A 95 1.03 -3.67 -0.89
CA LEU A 95 0.48 -3.44 -2.22
C LEU A 95 1.61 -3.25 -3.24
N LEU A 96 1.54 -4.02 -4.32
CA LEU A 96 2.30 -3.76 -5.55
C LEU A 96 1.33 -3.19 -6.57
N VAL A 97 1.72 -2.11 -7.25
CA VAL A 97 1.03 -1.54 -8.41
C VAL A 97 2.01 -1.45 -9.56
N VAL A 98 1.57 -1.75 -10.79
CA VAL A 98 2.40 -1.62 -11.99
C VAL A 98 1.68 -0.68 -12.95
N VAL A 99 2.35 0.41 -13.29
CA VAL A 99 1.90 1.47 -14.19
C VAL A 99 2.51 1.28 -15.57
#